data_AF-A0A6V8NE99-F1
#
_entry.id   AF-A0A6V8NE99-F1
#
_cell.length_a   1.000
_cell.length_b   1.000
_cell.length_c   1.000
_cell.angle_alpha   90.00
_cell.angle_beta   90.00
_cell.angle_gamma   90.00
#
_symmetry.space_group_name_H-M   'P 1'
#
loop_
_entity.id
_entity.type
_entity.pdbx_description
1 polymer ?
#
loop_
_entity_poly.entity_id
_entity_poly.type
_entity_poly.pdbx_seq_one_letter_code
_entity_poly.pdbx_strand_id
1 'polypeptide(L)'
;MKVLCGRVIRTILLFSCLLLLLAPLSRAEDTEQIFQDANDAMARGDLPAAITVLKKVPFSKTDDSGAFVRSRMQVARLQFALKDFPAATASTKEVLAVYPDNSEALNFLASVQKEQKPRYVVFWEDCLRFLPNLLKGAVMTITLVFCTMLISPLGGLLIALGRISRFKPFSVLCWFIIWLFRGTPLLLQLFFIYYGLPSLGITFKPFTAAILGLGLNYSAYLGEIIRGGIQSIEHGQMEAAKAIGMSYGQAMRRVIIPQTYKRLMPPIGNEFIALIKDTALVSTIAMVELMRSADQMFNAYFNVTALILAALIYLVFTTFFTFIFEKIEHRAGIYEIR
;
A
#
# COMPACT_ATOMS: atom_id res chain seq x y z
N MET A 1 60.41 77.90 31.28
CA MET A 1 60.33 76.43 31.17
C MET A 1 59.28 75.76 32.07
N LYS A 2 58.21 76.46 32.51
CA LYS A 2 57.11 75.88 33.34
C LYS A 2 55.71 75.95 32.70
N VAL A 3 55.56 76.57 31.53
CA VAL A 3 54.24 76.81 30.90
C VAL A 3 53.89 75.79 29.80
N LEU A 4 54.88 75.09 29.22
CA LEU A 4 54.61 74.03 28.21
C LEU A 4 54.17 72.68 28.80
N CYS A 5 54.49 72.38 30.07
CA CYS A 5 54.20 71.07 30.67
C CYS A 5 52.71 70.91 31.04
N GLY A 6 52.04 71.98 31.48
CA GLY A 6 50.64 71.93 31.90
C GLY A 6 49.63 71.78 30.76
N ARG A 7 49.97 72.24 29.54
CA ARG A 7 49.10 72.09 28.36
C ARG A 7 49.11 70.66 27.85
N VAL A 8 50.28 70.02 27.76
CA VAL A 8 50.41 68.62 27.32
C VAL A 8 49.73 67.66 28.30
N ILE A 9 49.85 67.89 29.61
CA ILE A 9 49.18 67.06 30.63
C ILE A 9 47.65 67.23 30.58
N ARG A 10 47.12 68.43 30.33
CA ARG A 10 45.67 68.64 30.14
C ARG A 10 45.15 67.99 28.86
N THR A 11 45.89 68.04 27.76
CA THR A 11 45.47 67.37 26.52
C THR A 11 45.53 65.85 26.66
N ILE A 12 46.54 65.29 27.35
CA ILE A 12 46.65 63.85 27.61
C ILE A 12 45.55 63.37 28.58
N LEU A 13 45.21 64.15 29.61
CA LEU A 13 44.09 63.84 30.53
C LEU A 13 42.73 63.96 29.85
N LEU A 14 42.52 64.97 28.99
CA LEU A 14 41.28 65.11 28.21
C LEU A 14 41.15 64.01 27.14
N PHE A 15 42.25 63.58 26.53
CA PHE A 15 42.25 62.46 25.58
C PHE A 15 42.07 61.10 26.27
N SER A 16 42.63 60.93 27.47
CA SER A 16 42.40 59.75 28.32
C SER A 16 40.97 59.68 28.85
N CYS A 17 40.36 60.81 29.23
CA CYS A 17 38.94 60.87 29.59
C CYS A 17 38.01 60.64 28.40
N LEU A 18 38.38 61.11 27.19
CA LEU A 18 37.61 60.88 25.98
C LEU A 18 37.70 59.41 25.50
N LEU A 19 38.84 58.74 25.71
CA LEU A 19 38.98 57.29 25.50
C LEU A 19 38.23 56.45 26.54
N LEU A 20 38.09 56.93 27.78
CA LEU A 20 37.27 56.27 28.81
C LEU A 20 35.75 56.47 28.62
N LEU A 21 35.34 57.54 27.92
CA LEU A 21 33.96 57.76 27.46
C LEU A 21 33.64 57.02 26.14
N LEU A 22 34.67 56.54 25.44
CA LEU A 22 34.61 55.58 24.33
C LEU A 22 34.90 54.16 24.81
N ALA A 23 34.61 53.85 26.08
CA ALA A 23 34.38 52.46 26.46
C ALA A 23 33.28 51.93 25.53
N PRO A 24 33.49 50.84 24.80
CA PRO A 24 32.41 50.25 24.04
C PRO A 24 31.30 49.99 25.06
N LEU A 25 30.09 50.51 24.80
CA LEU A 25 28.87 49.92 25.35
C LEU A 25 29.12 48.42 25.30
N SER A 26 29.13 47.75 26.44
CA SER A 26 29.33 46.31 26.57
C SER A 26 28.40 45.66 25.54
N ARG A 27 28.99 45.35 24.39
CA ARG A 27 28.29 44.86 23.22
C ARG A 27 27.75 43.53 23.69
N ALA A 28 26.42 43.38 23.66
CA ALA A 28 25.78 42.09 23.83
C ALA A 28 26.68 41.04 23.19
N GLU A 29 27.07 39.98 23.91
CA GLU A 29 27.89 38.88 23.36
C GLU A 29 27.46 38.69 21.90
N ASP A 30 28.38 38.96 20.95
CA ASP A 30 28.02 39.06 19.54
C ASP A 30 27.26 37.78 19.21
N THR A 31 25.96 37.88 18.92
CA THR A 31 25.09 36.72 18.72
C THR A 31 25.68 35.75 17.69
N GLU A 32 26.46 36.29 16.76
CA GLU A 32 27.27 35.56 15.78
C GLU A 32 28.35 34.66 16.41
N GLN A 33 29.06 35.11 17.46
CA GLN A 33 30.03 34.31 18.20
C GLN A 33 29.36 33.10 18.87
N ILE A 34 28.15 33.28 19.42
CA ILE A 34 27.38 32.18 20.03
C ILE A 34 27.04 31.12 18.97
N PHE A 35 26.69 31.53 17.74
CA PHE A 35 26.44 30.59 16.65
C PHE A 35 27.73 29.90 16.16
N GLN A 36 28.86 30.60 16.11
CA GLN A 36 30.16 30.01 15.78
C GLN A 36 30.57 28.93 16.79
N ASP A 37 30.49 29.25 18.09
CA ASP A 37 30.81 28.30 19.16
C ASP A 37 29.90 27.07 19.14
N ALA A 38 28.61 27.26 18.80
CA ALA A 38 27.66 26.16 18.63
C ALA A 38 28.00 25.29 17.41
N ASN A 39 28.38 25.90 16.28
CA ASN A 39 28.80 25.19 15.07
C ASN A 39 30.06 24.37 15.33
N ASP A 40 31.02 24.91 16.06
CA ASP A 40 32.24 24.20 16.45
C ASP A 40 31.93 23.02 17.37
N ALA A 41 31.00 23.17 18.31
CA ALA A 41 30.54 22.08 19.15
C ALA A 41 29.86 20.97 18.33
N MET A 42 29.00 21.32 17.37
CA MET A 42 28.38 20.35 16.45
C MET A 42 29.42 19.67 15.55
N ALA A 43 30.43 20.40 15.07
CA ALA A 43 31.51 19.84 14.24
C ALA A 43 32.36 18.82 15.01
N ARG A 44 32.49 18.99 16.33
CA ARG A 44 33.13 18.02 17.25
C ARG A 44 32.23 16.84 17.63
N GLY A 45 30.95 16.85 17.22
CA GLY A 45 29.96 15.83 17.58
C GLY A 45 29.33 16.01 18.97
N ASP A 46 29.63 17.11 19.68
CA ASP A 46 29.09 17.41 21.02
C ASP A 46 27.79 18.21 20.92
N LEU A 47 26.71 17.50 20.61
CA LEU A 47 25.36 18.08 20.45
C LEU A 47 24.81 18.69 21.75
N PRO A 48 25.00 18.09 22.96
CA PRO A 48 24.58 18.72 24.22
C PRO A 48 25.26 20.06 24.51
N ALA A 49 26.57 20.17 24.22
CA ALA A 49 27.27 21.46 24.36
C ALA A 49 26.71 22.50 23.38
N ALA A 50 26.46 22.11 22.12
CA ALA A 50 25.85 23.00 21.13
C ALA A 50 24.46 23.52 21.57
N ILE A 51 23.62 22.65 22.14
CA ILE A 51 22.31 23.05 22.71
C ILE A 51 22.48 24.08 23.82
N THR A 52 23.46 23.87 24.71
CA THR A 52 23.73 24.77 25.85
C THR A 52 24.18 26.14 25.38
N VAL A 53 25.06 26.19 24.37
CA VAL A 53 25.54 27.45 23.78
C VAL A 53 24.41 28.20 23.09
N LEU A 54 23.62 27.53 22.24
CA LEU A 54 22.49 28.16 21.53
C LEU A 54 21.44 28.71 22.49
N LYS A 55 21.19 28.05 23.62
CA LYS A 55 20.23 28.52 24.63
C LYS A 55 20.57 29.90 25.22
N LYS A 56 21.84 30.31 25.18
CA LYS A 56 22.31 31.61 25.69
C LYS A 56 21.87 32.82 24.85
N VAL A 57 21.44 32.62 23.59
CA VAL A 57 20.96 33.72 22.74
C VAL A 57 19.79 34.43 23.43
N PRO A 58 19.92 35.74 23.74
CA PRO A 58 18.89 36.48 24.46
C PRO A 58 17.66 36.71 23.58
N PHE A 59 16.49 36.80 24.21
CA PHE A 59 15.30 37.30 23.53
C PHE A 59 15.40 38.81 23.35
N SER A 60 15.24 39.30 22.13
CA SER A 60 15.18 40.73 21.83
C SER A 60 13.96 41.03 20.97
N LYS A 61 13.09 41.92 21.44
CA LYS A 61 11.85 42.32 20.74
C LYS A 61 12.13 43.26 19.56
N THR A 62 13.30 43.88 19.53
CA THR A 62 13.76 44.88 18.54
C THR A 62 14.81 44.35 17.57
N ASP A 63 15.12 43.05 17.64
CA ASP A 63 16.14 42.42 16.81
C ASP A 63 15.54 41.93 15.48
N ASP A 64 15.81 42.66 14.39
CA ASP A 64 15.40 42.33 13.03
C ASP A 64 16.09 41.07 12.47
N SER A 65 17.14 40.57 13.12
CA SER A 65 17.94 39.45 12.62
C SER A 65 17.26 38.08 12.76
N GLY A 66 16.19 37.97 13.57
CA GLY A 66 15.51 36.70 13.84
C GLY A 66 16.39 35.68 14.57
N ALA A 67 17.49 36.12 15.20
CA ALA A 67 18.49 35.23 15.81
C ALA A 67 17.91 34.35 16.92
N PHE A 68 16.96 34.87 17.71
CA PHE A 68 16.25 34.10 18.74
C PHE A 68 15.48 32.90 18.13
N VAL A 69 14.71 33.15 17.07
CA VAL A 69 13.93 32.11 16.37
C VAL A 69 14.88 31.06 15.78
N ARG A 70 15.92 31.51 15.06
CA ARG A 70 16.93 30.63 14.47
C ARG A 70 17.59 29.73 15.52
N SER A 71 18.03 30.31 16.63
CA SER A 71 18.64 29.57 17.73
C SER A 71 17.69 28.53 18.33
N ARG A 72 16.46 28.93 18.69
CA ARG A 72 15.49 28.02 19.32
C ARG A 72 15.01 26.91 18.38
N MET A 73 14.83 27.22 17.10
CA MET A 73 14.51 26.20 16.09
C MET A 73 15.68 25.23 15.87
N GLN A 74 16.92 25.70 15.91
CA GLN A 74 18.10 24.85 15.83
C GLN A 74 18.23 23.95 17.07
N VAL A 75 18.01 24.48 18.28
CA VAL A 75 17.95 23.69 19.52
C VAL A 75 16.86 22.62 19.43
N ALA A 76 15.65 22.98 18.98
CA ALA A 76 14.54 22.05 18.86
C ALA A 76 14.85 20.92 17.86
N ARG A 77 15.51 21.21 16.74
CA ARG A 77 15.99 20.20 15.77
C ARG A 77 17.07 19.29 16.35
N LEU A 78 18.01 19.83 17.13
CA LEU A 78 19.05 19.04 17.80
C LEU A 78 18.44 18.11 18.85
N GLN A 79 17.50 18.59 19.66
CA GLN A 79 16.78 17.77 20.65
C GLN A 79 15.93 16.69 19.98
N PHE A 80 15.29 17.01 18.86
CA PHE A 80 14.56 16.03 18.04
C PHE A 80 15.50 14.94 17.50
N ALA A 81 16.68 15.32 17.00
CA ALA A 81 17.70 14.36 16.56
C ALA A 81 18.20 13.45 17.70
N LEU A 82 18.27 13.99 18.93
CA LEU A 82 18.59 13.23 20.14
C LEU A 82 17.41 12.39 20.69
N LYS A 83 16.25 12.39 20.01
CA LYS A 83 14.99 11.75 20.44
C LYS A 83 14.43 12.29 21.76
N ASP A 84 14.87 13.46 22.20
CA ASP A 84 14.29 14.17 23.35
C ASP A 84 13.12 15.05 22.86
N PHE A 85 12.02 14.38 22.51
CA PHE A 85 10.84 15.04 21.98
C PHE A 85 10.17 16.03 22.96
N PRO A 86 10.10 15.76 24.28
CA PRO A 86 9.58 16.74 25.24
C PRO A 86 10.38 18.04 25.24
N ALA A 87 11.72 17.96 25.23
CA ALA A 87 12.56 19.15 25.19
C ALA A 87 12.45 19.88 23.85
N ALA A 88 12.40 19.15 22.72
CA ALA A 88 12.16 19.73 21.40
C ALA A 88 10.83 20.50 21.35
N THR A 89 9.76 19.93 21.92
CA THR A 89 8.45 20.58 22.01
C THR A 89 8.51 21.86 22.84
N ALA A 90 9.22 21.84 23.97
CA ALA A 90 9.38 23.01 24.82
C ALA A 90 10.09 24.15 24.09
N SER A 91 11.21 23.87 23.41
CA SER A 91 11.95 24.87 22.65
C SER A 91 11.17 25.42 21.44
N THR A 92 10.33 24.62 20.79
CA THR A 92 9.42 25.13 19.74
C THR A 92 8.29 25.99 20.32
N LYS A 93 7.75 25.63 21.49
CA LYS A 93 6.72 26.44 22.18
C LYS A 93 7.27 27.78 22.66
N GLU A 94 8.56 27.88 23.03
CA GLU A 94 9.21 29.16 23.34
C GLU A 94 9.16 30.14 22.15
N VAL A 95 9.33 29.63 20.92
CA VAL A 95 9.20 30.45 19.70
C VAL A 95 7.76 30.88 19.50
N LEU A 96 6.79 29.97 19.62
CA LEU A 96 5.37 30.26 19.43
C LEU A 96 4.77 31.19 20.49
N ALA A 97 5.32 31.20 21.70
CA ALA A 97 4.90 32.12 22.76
C ALA A 97 5.19 33.59 22.40
N VAL A 98 6.24 33.82 21.61
CA VAL A 98 6.66 35.15 21.16
C VAL A 98 6.11 35.46 19.76
N TYR A 99 6.12 34.47 18.87
CA TYR A 99 5.67 34.57 17.47
C TYR A 99 4.60 33.51 17.17
N PRO A 100 3.33 33.74 17.53
CA PRO A 100 2.26 32.75 17.37
C PRO A 100 2.05 32.27 15.93
N ASP A 101 2.25 33.16 14.95
CA ASP A 101 2.03 32.89 13.53
C ASP A 101 3.26 32.34 12.79
N ASN A 102 4.31 31.94 13.53
CA ASN A 102 5.52 31.41 12.91
C ASN A 102 5.25 30.03 12.28
N SER A 103 5.18 29.99 10.95
CA SER A 103 4.88 28.78 10.18
C SER A 103 5.91 27.67 10.36
N GLU A 104 7.19 28.02 10.54
CA GLU A 104 8.27 27.05 10.77
C GLU A 104 8.08 26.30 12.10
N ALA A 105 7.83 27.05 13.18
CA ALA A 105 7.61 26.49 14.50
C ALA A 105 6.31 25.68 14.58
N LEU A 106 5.22 26.15 13.93
CA LEU A 106 3.97 25.39 13.85
C LEU A 106 4.14 24.05 13.12
N ASN A 107 4.79 24.06 11.96
CA ASN A 107 5.03 22.84 11.16
C ASN A 107 5.96 21.85 11.87
N PHE A 108 7.00 22.37 12.55
CA PHE A 108 7.93 21.54 13.30
C PHE A 108 7.26 20.94 14.54
N LEU A 109 6.50 21.72 15.31
CA LEU A 109 5.75 21.20 16.47
C LEU A 109 4.77 20.09 16.06
N ALA A 110 4.09 20.23 14.93
CA ALA A 110 3.25 19.17 14.39
C ALA A 110 4.05 17.89 14.07
N SER A 111 5.27 18.03 13.54
CA SER A 111 6.19 16.91 13.28
C SER A 111 6.65 16.22 14.56
N VAL A 112 7.03 16.99 15.58
CA VAL A 112 7.44 16.46 16.90
C VAL A 112 6.28 15.73 17.58
N GLN A 113 5.08 16.32 17.56
CA GLN A 113 3.90 15.70 18.14
C GLN A 113 3.50 14.41 17.42
N LYS A 114 3.68 14.34 16.10
CA LYS A 114 3.42 13.13 15.33
C LYS A 114 4.35 11.98 15.75
N GLU A 115 5.64 12.26 15.98
CA GLU A 115 6.61 11.26 16.45
C GLU A 115 6.38 10.85 17.92
N GLN A 116 5.83 11.75 18.75
CA GLN A 116 5.44 11.43 20.12
C GLN A 116 4.21 10.51 20.21
N LYS A 117 3.39 10.43 19.15
CA LYS A 117 2.22 9.55 19.17
C LYS A 117 2.68 8.09 19.30
N PRO A 118 2.03 7.29 20.16
CA PRO A 118 2.30 5.86 20.21
C PRO A 118 2.06 5.24 18.83
N ARG A 119 2.95 4.32 18.41
CA ARG A 119 2.92 3.73 17.07
C ARG A 119 1.58 3.06 16.72
N TYR A 120 0.86 2.52 17.71
CA TYR A 120 -0.47 1.96 17.51
C TYR A 120 -1.53 3.02 17.17
N VAL A 121 -1.43 4.24 17.72
CA VAL A 121 -2.36 5.35 17.41
C VAL A 121 -2.19 5.79 15.96
N VAL A 122 -0.94 5.97 15.53
CA VAL A 122 -0.61 6.32 14.13
C VAL A 122 -1.13 5.24 13.18
N PHE A 123 -0.93 3.97 13.52
CA PHE A 123 -1.45 2.84 12.75
C PHE A 123 -2.98 2.89 12.60
N TRP A 124 -3.71 3.14 13.69
CA TRP A 124 -5.18 3.26 13.64
C TRP A 124 -5.64 4.46 12.80
N GLU A 125 -4.99 5.62 12.94
CA GLU A 125 -5.26 6.80 12.11
C GLU A 125 -5.03 6.51 10.62
N ASP A 126 -3.92 5.84 10.28
CA ASP A 126 -3.61 5.43 8.91
C ASP A 126 -4.62 4.41 8.38
N CYS A 127 -5.02 3.43 9.18
CA CYS A 127 -6.08 2.48 8.80
C CYS A 127 -7.39 3.19 8.46
N LEU A 128 -7.86 4.09 9.33
CA LEU A 128 -9.09 4.85 9.10
C LEU A 128 -8.99 5.76 7.87
N ARG A 129 -7.82 6.36 7.64
CA ARG A 129 -7.54 7.18 6.46
C ARG A 129 -7.55 6.35 5.18
N PHE A 130 -7.00 5.14 5.20
CA PHE A 130 -6.80 4.34 3.99
C PHE A 130 -7.98 3.46 3.61
N LEU A 131 -8.77 3.04 4.60
CA LEU A 131 -9.87 2.10 4.43
C LEU A 131 -10.88 2.50 3.34
N PRO A 132 -11.36 3.75 3.21
CA PRO A 132 -12.36 4.10 2.20
C PRO A 132 -11.89 3.88 0.76
N ASN A 133 -10.61 4.16 0.47
CA ASN A 133 -10.04 3.96 -0.87
C ASN A 133 -9.81 2.47 -1.14
N LEU A 134 -9.32 1.72 -0.16
CA LEU A 134 -9.16 0.28 -0.29
C LEU A 134 -10.51 -0.44 -0.48
N LEU A 135 -11.58 0.01 0.20
CA LEU A 135 -12.92 -0.53 -0.01
C LEU A 135 -13.43 -0.29 -1.44
N LYS A 136 -13.14 0.86 -2.06
CA LYS A 136 -13.45 1.09 -3.49
C LYS A 136 -12.70 0.10 -4.39
N GLY A 137 -11.41 -0.12 -4.12
CA GLY A 137 -10.61 -1.14 -4.80
C GLY A 137 -11.18 -2.55 -4.60
N ALA A 138 -11.62 -2.87 -3.38
CA ALA A 138 -12.21 -4.15 -3.02
C ALA A 138 -13.54 -4.41 -3.77
N VAL A 139 -14.37 -3.39 -3.95
CA VAL A 139 -15.59 -3.49 -4.80
C VAL A 139 -15.22 -3.84 -6.23
N MET A 140 -14.14 -3.25 -6.78
CA MET A 140 -13.67 -3.59 -8.11
C MET A 140 -13.13 -5.03 -8.19
N THR A 141 -12.39 -5.49 -7.19
CA THR A 141 -11.96 -6.90 -7.07
C THR A 141 -13.16 -7.85 -7.15
N ILE A 142 -14.20 -7.59 -6.37
CA ILE A 142 -15.42 -8.39 -6.38
C ILE A 142 -16.14 -8.31 -7.74
N THR A 143 -16.17 -7.13 -8.36
CA THR A 143 -16.75 -6.96 -9.71
C THR A 143 -16.02 -7.82 -10.75
N LEU A 144 -14.69 -7.85 -10.72
CA LEU A 144 -13.88 -8.71 -11.58
C LEU A 144 -14.18 -10.19 -11.34
N VAL A 145 -14.22 -10.63 -10.07
CA VAL A 145 -14.56 -12.02 -9.70
C VAL A 145 -15.93 -12.41 -10.26
N PHE A 146 -16.96 -11.59 -10.04
CA PHE A 146 -18.32 -11.88 -10.53
C PHE A 146 -18.36 -11.92 -12.07
N CYS A 147 -17.80 -10.93 -12.76
CA CYS A 147 -17.80 -10.92 -14.22
C CYS A 147 -17.04 -12.12 -14.82
N THR A 148 -15.89 -12.48 -14.26
CA THR A 148 -15.15 -13.68 -14.67
C THR A 148 -15.98 -14.94 -14.39
N MET A 149 -16.62 -15.05 -13.22
CA MET A 149 -17.45 -16.21 -12.86
C MET A 149 -18.78 -16.31 -13.62
N LEU A 150 -19.21 -15.26 -14.32
CA LEU A 150 -20.32 -15.38 -15.28
C LEU A 150 -19.87 -16.02 -16.60
N ILE A 151 -18.62 -15.77 -17.02
CA ILE A 151 -18.10 -16.19 -18.33
C ILE A 151 -17.42 -17.57 -18.22
N SER A 152 -16.59 -17.76 -17.20
CA SER A 152 -15.72 -18.93 -17.09
C SER A 152 -16.46 -20.26 -16.95
N PRO A 153 -17.56 -20.40 -16.18
CA PRO A 153 -18.31 -21.65 -16.13
C PRO A 153 -18.96 -22.01 -17.47
N LEU A 154 -19.46 -21.00 -18.21
CA LEU A 154 -20.03 -21.22 -19.54
C LEU A 154 -18.94 -21.65 -20.53
N GLY A 155 -17.80 -20.94 -20.55
CA GLY A 155 -16.64 -21.29 -21.37
C GLY A 155 -16.09 -22.68 -21.03
N GLY A 156 -15.94 -22.98 -19.74
CA GLY A 156 -15.49 -24.27 -19.25
C GLY A 156 -16.43 -25.41 -19.63
N LEU A 157 -17.75 -25.22 -19.52
CA LEU A 157 -18.73 -26.22 -19.96
C LEU A 157 -18.58 -26.51 -21.46
N LEU A 158 -18.47 -25.48 -22.30
CA LEU A 158 -18.28 -25.66 -23.75
C LEU A 158 -16.97 -26.40 -24.06
N ILE A 159 -15.87 -26.03 -23.40
CA ILE A 159 -14.57 -26.70 -23.53
C ILE A 159 -14.67 -28.18 -23.09
N ALA A 160 -15.33 -28.46 -21.97
CA ALA A 160 -15.51 -29.81 -21.44
C ALA A 160 -16.30 -30.69 -22.42
N LEU A 161 -17.43 -30.18 -22.93
CA LEU A 161 -18.25 -30.88 -23.93
C LEU A 161 -17.44 -31.15 -25.21
N GLY A 162 -16.63 -30.18 -25.65
CA GLY A 162 -15.76 -30.36 -26.80
C GLY A 162 -14.70 -31.42 -26.60
N ARG A 163 -14.08 -31.48 -25.42
CA ARG A 163 -13.13 -32.54 -25.07
C ARG A 163 -13.74 -33.94 -25.09
N ILE A 164 -14.98 -34.08 -24.61
CA ILE A 164 -15.70 -35.37 -24.53
C ILE A 164 -16.29 -35.77 -25.90
N SER A 165 -16.40 -34.83 -26.84
CA SER A 165 -16.96 -35.08 -28.16
C SER A 165 -16.25 -36.21 -28.90
N ARG A 166 -17.03 -37.02 -29.63
CA ARG A 166 -16.52 -38.06 -30.53
C ARG A 166 -15.81 -37.47 -31.76
N PHE A 167 -16.13 -36.22 -32.11
CA PHE A 167 -15.53 -35.54 -33.26
C PHE A 167 -14.11 -35.08 -32.92
N LYS A 168 -13.12 -35.82 -33.42
CA LYS A 168 -11.70 -35.67 -33.06
C LYS A 168 -11.14 -34.25 -33.26
N PRO A 169 -11.41 -33.53 -34.37
CA PRO A 169 -10.86 -32.18 -34.55
C PRO A 169 -11.27 -31.21 -33.43
N PHE A 170 -12.55 -31.25 -33.01
CA PHE A 170 -13.04 -30.39 -31.93
C PHE A 170 -12.46 -30.79 -30.56
N SER A 171 -12.34 -32.10 -30.31
CA SER A 171 -11.70 -32.60 -29.09
C SER A 171 -10.22 -32.20 -28.99
N VAL A 172 -9.48 -32.21 -30.11
CA VAL A 172 -8.08 -31.78 -30.18
C VAL A 172 -7.96 -30.26 -29.99
N LEU A 173 -8.84 -29.47 -30.60
CA LEU A 173 -8.85 -28.01 -30.41
C LEU A 173 -9.07 -27.65 -28.94
N CYS A 174 -10.08 -28.22 -28.29
CA CYS A 174 -10.31 -27.98 -26.86
C CYS A 174 -9.17 -28.49 -25.99
N TRP A 175 -8.49 -29.58 -26.38
CA TRP A 175 -7.30 -30.06 -25.67
C TRP A 175 -6.17 -29.03 -25.73
N PHE A 176 -5.93 -28.48 -26.91
CA PHE A 176 -4.91 -27.45 -27.12
C PHE A 176 -5.22 -26.20 -26.29
N ILE A 177 -6.47 -25.75 -26.26
CA ILE A 177 -6.90 -24.61 -25.42
C ILE A 177 -6.58 -24.89 -23.94
N ILE A 178 -6.98 -26.06 -23.42
CA ILE A 178 -6.71 -26.42 -22.01
C ILE A 178 -5.22 -26.48 -21.75
N TRP A 179 -4.46 -27.14 -22.62
CA TRP A 179 -3.01 -27.26 -22.51
C TRP A 179 -2.32 -25.90 -22.51
N LEU A 180 -2.70 -25.00 -23.41
CA LEU A 180 -2.12 -23.66 -23.52
C LEU A 180 -2.40 -22.83 -22.26
N PHE A 181 -3.66 -22.72 -21.84
CA PHE A 181 -4.05 -21.83 -20.75
C PHE A 181 -3.66 -22.35 -19.36
N ARG A 182 -3.62 -23.68 -19.17
CA ARG A 182 -3.15 -24.27 -17.91
C ARG A 182 -1.64 -24.49 -17.88
N GLY A 183 -1.00 -24.59 -19.05
CA GLY A 183 0.44 -24.76 -19.19
C GLY A 183 1.23 -23.46 -19.19
N THR A 184 0.57 -22.30 -19.23
CA THR A 184 1.23 -20.98 -19.23
C THR A 184 0.80 -20.14 -18.03
N PRO A 185 1.70 -19.27 -17.49
CA PRO A 185 1.35 -18.41 -16.36
C PRO A 185 0.22 -17.43 -16.68
N LEU A 186 -0.76 -17.29 -15.78
CA LEU A 186 -1.86 -16.34 -15.91
C LEU A 186 -1.35 -14.89 -16.08
N LEU A 187 -0.30 -14.50 -15.35
CA LEU A 187 0.31 -13.18 -15.50
C LEU A 187 0.82 -12.92 -16.92
N LEU A 188 1.44 -13.93 -17.55
CA LEU A 188 1.93 -13.81 -18.92
C LEU A 188 0.77 -13.68 -19.92
N GLN A 189 -0.34 -14.38 -19.69
CA GLN A 189 -1.55 -14.26 -20.51
C GLN A 189 -2.14 -12.85 -20.43
N LEU A 190 -2.21 -12.26 -19.22
CA LEU A 190 -2.66 -10.88 -19.03
C LEU A 190 -1.75 -9.88 -19.77
N PHE A 191 -0.42 -10.06 -19.68
CA PHE A 191 0.55 -9.23 -20.40
C PHE A 191 0.40 -9.37 -21.91
N PHE A 192 0.25 -10.58 -22.42
CA PHE A 192 0.06 -10.79 -23.84
C PHE A 192 -1.23 -10.11 -24.35
N ILE A 193 -2.34 -10.25 -23.61
CA ILE A 193 -3.61 -9.65 -23.99
C ILE A 193 -3.57 -8.11 -23.95
N TYR A 194 -2.94 -7.53 -22.92
CA TYR A 194 -2.97 -6.08 -22.72
C TYR A 194 -1.83 -5.34 -23.45
N TYR A 195 -0.60 -5.87 -23.39
CA TYR A 195 0.59 -5.24 -23.97
C TYR A 195 1.01 -5.87 -25.30
N GLY A 196 0.74 -7.16 -25.51
CA GLY A 196 1.14 -7.89 -26.73
C GLY A 196 0.22 -7.65 -27.94
N LEU A 197 -1.09 -7.86 -27.77
CA LEU A 197 -2.10 -7.70 -28.83
C LEU A 197 -2.13 -6.32 -29.52
N PRO A 198 -1.78 -5.19 -28.87
CA PRO A 198 -1.65 -3.91 -29.56
C PRO A 198 -0.71 -3.95 -30.76
N SER A 199 0.35 -4.78 -30.74
CA SER A 199 1.24 -4.97 -31.89
C SER A 199 0.55 -5.58 -33.12
N LEU A 200 -0.59 -6.25 -32.91
CA LEU A 200 -1.46 -6.82 -33.95
C LEU A 200 -2.65 -5.91 -34.26
N GLY A 201 -2.69 -4.67 -33.74
CA GLY A 201 -3.77 -3.71 -33.95
C GLY A 201 -4.98 -3.90 -33.04
N ILE A 202 -4.93 -4.80 -32.04
CA ILE A 202 -6.04 -5.06 -31.11
C ILE A 202 -5.71 -4.44 -29.75
N THR A 203 -6.48 -3.43 -29.34
CA THR A 203 -6.29 -2.76 -28.05
C THR A 203 -7.49 -2.95 -27.15
N PHE A 204 -7.25 -3.23 -25.87
CA PHE A 204 -8.28 -3.40 -24.87
C PHE A 204 -8.07 -2.43 -23.72
N LYS A 205 -9.18 -1.98 -23.12
CA LYS A 205 -9.12 -1.29 -21.83
C LYS A 205 -8.71 -2.29 -20.73
N PRO A 206 -8.07 -1.84 -19.63
CA PRO A 206 -7.60 -2.72 -18.55
C PRO A 206 -8.67 -3.69 -18.03
N PHE A 207 -9.89 -3.20 -17.84
CA PHE A 207 -11.01 -4.03 -17.38
C PHE A 207 -11.35 -5.14 -18.38
N THR A 208 -11.46 -4.81 -19.67
CA THR A 208 -11.76 -5.81 -20.72
C THR A 208 -10.63 -6.83 -20.86
N ALA A 209 -9.38 -6.39 -20.81
CA ALA A 209 -8.21 -7.28 -20.85
C ALA A 209 -8.18 -8.21 -19.63
N ALA A 210 -8.50 -7.70 -18.44
CA ALA A 210 -8.62 -8.49 -17.21
C ALA A 210 -9.70 -9.57 -17.34
N ILE A 211 -10.91 -9.21 -17.78
CA ILE A 211 -12.02 -10.16 -17.95
C ILE A 211 -11.68 -11.22 -19.01
N LEU A 212 -11.03 -10.84 -20.11
CA LEU A 212 -10.59 -11.81 -21.13
C LEU A 212 -9.52 -12.75 -20.59
N GLY A 213 -8.47 -12.23 -19.97
CA GLY A 213 -7.37 -13.06 -19.45
C GLY A 213 -7.81 -13.99 -18.33
N LEU A 214 -8.46 -13.44 -17.30
CA LEU A 214 -9.03 -14.24 -16.21
C LEU A 214 -10.09 -15.20 -16.74
N GLY A 215 -10.99 -14.72 -17.60
CA GLY A 215 -12.10 -15.48 -18.18
C GLY A 215 -11.64 -16.72 -18.94
N LEU A 216 -10.69 -16.55 -19.87
CA LEU A 216 -10.14 -17.64 -20.69
C LEU A 216 -9.36 -18.64 -19.85
N ASN A 217 -8.53 -18.15 -18.92
CA ASN A 217 -7.76 -19.00 -18.02
C ASN A 217 -8.68 -19.87 -17.16
N TYR A 218 -9.61 -19.25 -16.43
CA TYR A 218 -10.55 -19.96 -15.57
C TYR A 218 -11.52 -20.84 -16.37
N SER A 219 -11.85 -20.49 -17.61
CA SER A 219 -12.61 -21.39 -18.50
C SER A 219 -11.86 -22.69 -18.77
N ALA A 220 -10.54 -22.63 -18.99
CA ALA A 220 -9.73 -23.81 -19.23
C ALA A 220 -9.60 -24.70 -17.99
N TYR A 221 -9.41 -24.11 -16.80
CA TYR A 221 -9.41 -24.83 -15.52
C TYR A 221 -10.76 -25.49 -15.24
N LEU A 222 -11.86 -24.71 -15.33
CA LEU A 222 -13.21 -25.24 -15.14
C LEU A 222 -13.57 -26.29 -16.18
N GLY A 223 -13.12 -26.15 -17.43
CA GLY A 223 -13.36 -27.15 -18.47
C GLY A 223 -12.73 -28.49 -18.15
N GLU A 224 -11.52 -28.50 -17.57
CA GLU A 224 -10.91 -29.75 -17.12
C GLU A 224 -11.61 -30.31 -15.87
N ILE A 225 -11.99 -29.46 -14.91
CA ILE A 225 -12.72 -29.87 -13.71
C ILE A 225 -14.06 -30.51 -14.08
N ILE A 226 -14.84 -29.86 -14.96
CA ILE A 226 -16.12 -30.38 -15.47
C ILE A 226 -15.91 -31.71 -16.19
N ARG A 227 -14.91 -31.80 -17.08
CA ARG A 227 -14.57 -33.04 -17.79
C ARG A 227 -14.22 -34.17 -16.81
N GLY A 228 -13.37 -33.87 -15.82
CA GLY A 228 -12.97 -34.81 -14.78
C GLY A 228 -14.15 -35.26 -13.92
N GLY A 229 -15.05 -34.36 -13.54
CA GLY A 229 -16.25 -34.69 -12.79
C GLY A 229 -17.20 -35.61 -13.57
N ILE A 230 -17.39 -35.38 -14.88
CA ILE A 230 -18.19 -36.27 -15.74
C ILE A 230 -17.54 -37.66 -15.82
N GLN A 231 -16.23 -37.72 -16.03
CA GLN A 231 -15.48 -38.98 -16.16
C GLN A 231 -15.32 -39.74 -14.84
N SER A 232 -15.47 -39.07 -13.70
CA SER A 232 -15.39 -39.72 -12.39
C SER A 232 -16.56 -40.66 -12.13
N ILE A 233 -17.69 -40.49 -12.83
CA ILE A 233 -18.87 -41.34 -12.66
C ILE A 233 -18.57 -42.72 -13.22
N GLU A 234 -18.83 -43.75 -12.42
CA GLU A 234 -18.57 -45.15 -12.78
C GLU A 234 -19.31 -45.52 -14.07
N HIS A 235 -18.60 -46.19 -14.99
CA HIS A 235 -19.16 -46.58 -16.29
C HIS A 235 -20.43 -47.44 -16.16
N GLY A 236 -20.52 -48.26 -15.10
CA GLY A 236 -21.70 -49.07 -14.79
C GLY A 236 -23.00 -48.26 -14.64
N GLN A 237 -22.94 -47.00 -14.22
CA GLN A 237 -24.13 -46.12 -14.14
C GLN A 237 -24.72 -45.85 -15.52
N MET A 238 -23.85 -45.61 -16.51
CA MET A 238 -24.27 -45.39 -17.90
C MET A 238 -24.76 -46.70 -18.53
N GLU A 239 -24.11 -47.83 -18.24
CA GLU A 239 -24.50 -49.15 -18.73
C GLU A 239 -25.86 -49.59 -18.17
N ALA A 240 -26.06 -49.45 -16.86
CA ALA A 240 -27.33 -49.75 -16.19
C ALA A 240 -28.48 -48.88 -16.72
N ALA A 241 -28.26 -47.57 -16.89
CA ALA A 241 -29.26 -46.67 -17.46
C ALA A 241 -29.66 -47.09 -18.88
N LYS A 242 -28.69 -47.48 -19.72
CA LYS A 242 -28.96 -47.99 -21.07
C LYS A 242 -29.66 -49.36 -21.03
N ALA A 243 -29.31 -50.24 -20.10
CA ALA A 243 -29.92 -51.56 -19.95
C ALA A 243 -31.42 -51.49 -19.61
N ILE A 244 -31.85 -50.46 -18.87
CA ILE A 244 -33.27 -50.19 -18.60
C ILE A 244 -33.96 -49.35 -19.70
N GLY A 245 -33.34 -49.25 -20.88
CA GLY A 245 -33.94 -48.64 -22.07
C GLY A 245 -33.78 -47.12 -22.18
N MET A 246 -32.96 -46.46 -21.34
CA MET A 246 -32.72 -45.02 -21.49
C MET A 246 -31.86 -44.73 -22.73
N SER A 247 -32.25 -43.70 -23.49
CA SER A 247 -31.37 -43.10 -24.50
C SER A 247 -30.16 -42.42 -23.84
N TYR A 248 -29.09 -42.18 -24.60
CA TYR A 248 -27.89 -41.51 -24.07
C TYR A 248 -28.21 -40.14 -23.43
N GLY A 249 -29.10 -39.36 -24.04
CA GLY A 249 -29.53 -38.07 -23.49
C GLY A 249 -30.35 -38.21 -22.20
N GLN A 250 -31.20 -39.24 -22.11
CA GLN A 250 -31.95 -39.54 -20.88
C GLN A 250 -31.01 -39.98 -19.75
N ALA A 251 -30.09 -40.91 -20.03
CA ALA A 251 -29.10 -41.38 -19.07
C ALA A 251 -28.20 -40.22 -18.58
N MET A 252 -27.72 -39.37 -19.50
CA MET A 252 -26.91 -38.20 -19.16
C MET A 252 -27.68 -37.23 -18.25
N ARG A 253 -28.90 -36.85 -18.62
CA ARG A 253 -29.70 -35.86 -17.88
C ARG A 253 -30.20 -36.37 -16.53
N ARG A 254 -30.60 -37.64 -16.43
CA ARG A 254 -31.28 -38.19 -15.25
C ARG A 254 -30.36 -38.94 -14.29
N VAL A 255 -29.24 -39.47 -14.77
CA VAL A 255 -28.34 -40.31 -13.96
C VAL A 255 -26.99 -39.63 -13.77
N ILE A 256 -26.31 -39.29 -14.87
CA ILE A 256 -24.90 -38.84 -14.80
C ILE A 256 -24.78 -37.40 -14.30
N ILE A 257 -25.44 -36.43 -14.95
CA ILE A 257 -25.32 -35.00 -14.62
C ILE A 257 -25.64 -34.71 -13.13
N PRO A 258 -26.74 -35.26 -12.55
CA PRO A 258 -27.05 -35.02 -11.15
C PRO A 258 -25.95 -35.52 -10.18
N GLN A 259 -25.29 -36.64 -10.50
CA GLN A 259 -24.17 -37.16 -9.71
C GLN A 259 -22.92 -36.30 -9.90
N THR A 260 -22.63 -35.92 -11.15
CA THR A 260 -21.48 -35.07 -11.48
C THR A 260 -21.56 -33.72 -10.78
N TYR A 261 -22.72 -33.07 -10.75
CA TYR A 261 -22.89 -31.76 -10.09
C TYR A 261 -22.36 -31.76 -8.65
N LYS A 262 -22.69 -32.78 -7.86
CA LYS A 262 -22.22 -32.89 -6.47
C LYS A 262 -20.71 -32.96 -6.36
N ARG A 263 -20.06 -33.70 -7.26
CA ARG A 263 -18.60 -33.86 -7.31
C ARG A 263 -17.87 -32.61 -7.82
N LEU A 264 -18.56 -31.78 -8.60
CA LEU A 264 -18.01 -30.53 -9.13
C LEU A 264 -18.05 -29.38 -8.11
N MET A 265 -18.94 -29.42 -7.11
CA MET A 265 -19.10 -28.31 -6.17
C MET A 265 -17.81 -27.96 -5.41
N PRO A 266 -17.08 -28.92 -4.78
CA PRO A 266 -15.85 -28.58 -4.07
C PRO A 266 -14.75 -27.96 -4.94
N PRO A 267 -14.36 -28.55 -6.11
CA PRO A 267 -13.31 -27.95 -6.93
C PRO A 267 -13.73 -26.62 -7.56
N ILE A 268 -15.00 -26.42 -7.91
CA ILE A 268 -15.49 -25.11 -8.40
C ILE A 268 -15.37 -24.04 -7.31
N GLY A 269 -15.73 -24.37 -6.06
CA GLY A 269 -15.56 -23.46 -4.93
C GLY A 269 -14.10 -23.07 -4.71
N ASN A 270 -13.19 -24.04 -4.83
CA ASN A 270 -11.75 -23.78 -4.73
C ASN A 270 -11.24 -22.83 -5.83
N GLU A 271 -11.68 -23.02 -7.09
CA GLU A 271 -11.34 -22.10 -8.17
C GLU A 271 -11.92 -20.70 -7.94
N PHE A 272 -13.14 -20.58 -7.40
CA PHE A 272 -13.70 -19.27 -7.05
C PHE A 272 -12.84 -18.56 -6.00
N ILE A 273 -12.42 -19.27 -4.95
CA ILE A 273 -11.58 -18.70 -3.89
C ILE A 273 -10.19 -18.34 -4.41
N ALA A 274 -9.62 -19.14 -5.32
CA ALA A 274 -8.37 -18.82 -6.00
C ALA A 274 -8.51 -17.54 -6.83
N LEU A 275 -9.63 -17.38 -7.56
CA LEU A 275 -9.88 -16.23 -8.42
C LEU A 275 -9.83 -14.91 -7.67
N ILE A 276 -10.38 -14.86 -6.45
CA ILE A 276 -10.33 -13.66 -5.60
C ILE A 276 -8.88 -13.17 -5.46
N LYS A 277 -7.94 -14.07 -5.21
CA LYS A 277 -6.53 -13.74 -5.05
C LYS A 277 -5.87 -13.45 -6.40
N ASP A 278 -6.20 -14.22 -7.43
CA ASP A 278 -5.63 -14.05 -8.77
C ASP A 278 -6.02 -12.73 -9.43
N THR A 279 -7.14 -12.11 -9.04
CA THR A 279 -7.47 -10.74 -9.48
C THR A 279 -6.36 -9.73 -9.12
N ALA A 280 -5.56 -9.97 -8.08
CA ALA A 280 -4.43 -9.11 -7.75
C ALA A 280 -3.40 -9.03 -8.90
N LEU A 281 -3.31 -10.06 -9.75
CA LEU A 281 -2.42 -10.05 -10.91
C LEU A 281 -2.82 -8.99 -11.93
N VAL A 282 -4.09 -8.59 -12.01
CA VAL A 282 -4.53 -7.57 -12.98
C VAL A 282 -4.02 -6.16 -12.62
N SER A 283 -3.55 -5.95 -11.38
CA SER A 283 -2.86 -4.72 -10.99
C SER A 283 -1.67 -4.39 -11.90
N THR A 284 -1.01 -5.43 -12.43
CA THR A 284 0.16 -5.31 -13.31
C THR A 284 -0.17 -4.78 -14.71
N ILE A 285 -1.43 -4.89 -15.15
CA ILE A 285 -1.95 -4.31 -16.41
C ILE A 285 -2.70 -3.00 -16.17
N ALA A 286 -2.30 -2.27 -15.13
CA ALA A 286 -2.86 -0.97 -14.73
C ALA A 286 -4.36 -0.99 -14.37
N MET A 287 -4.93 -2.16 -14.10
CA MET A 287 -6.29 -2.23 -13.57
C MET A 287 -6.28 -1.83 -12.09
N VAL A 288 -7.09 -0.82 -11.74
CA VAL A 288 -7.21 -0.35 -10.35
C VAL A 288 -8.23 -1.21 -9.61
N GLU A 289 -7.73 -2.19 -8.88
CA GLU A 289 -8.47 -2.98 -7.90
C GLU A 289 -7.79 -2.90 -6.52
N LEU A 290 -8.14 -3.77 -5.57
CA LEU A 290 -7.63 -3.71 -4.19
C LEU A 290 -6.10 -3.68 -4.09
N MET A 291 -5.39 -4.59 -4.74
CA MET A 291 -3.92 -4.63 -4.72
C MET A 291 -3.32 -3.38 -5.35
N ARG A 292 -3.82 -2.94 -6.53
CA ARG A 292 -3.34 -1.70 -7.15
C ARG A 292 -3.61 -0.45 -6.30
N SER A 293 -4.75 -0.40 -5.62
CA SER A 293 -5.08 0.71 -4.71
C SER A 293 -4.12 0.76 -3.54
N ALA A 294 -3.79 -0.40 -2.96
CA ALA A 294 -2.84 -0.49 -1.86
C ALA A 294 -1.42 -0.10 -2.29
N ASP A 295 -0.98 -0.57 -3.45
CA ASP A 295 0.34 -0.25 -4.02
C ASP A 295 0.49 1.24 -4.33
N GLN A 296 -0.54 1.88 -4.90
CA GLN A 296 -0.53 3.34 -5.11
C GLN A 296 -0.38 4.12 -3.81
N MET A 297 -1.04 3.68 -2.74
CA MET A 297 -0.99 4.34 -1.44
C MET A 297 0.34 4.09 -0.73
N PHE A 298 0.87 2.87 -0.83
CA PHE A 298 2.20 2.55 -0.35
C PHE A 298 3.26 3.43 -1.02
N ASN A 299 3.24 3.55 -2.35
CA ASN A 299 4.21 4.38 -3.08
C ASN A 299 4.02 5.88 -2.84
N ALA A 300 2.80 6.35 -2.59
CA ALA A 300 2.52 7.76 -2.30
C ALA A 300 2.95 8.19 -0.89
N TYR A 301 2.80 7.31 0.11
CA TYR A 301 3.03 7.64 1.53
C TYR A 301 4.22 6.92 2.17
N PHE A 302 4.87 6.00 1.46
CA PHE A 302 5.87 5.05 1.98
C PHE A 302 5.39 4.32 3.25
N ASN A 303 4.09 4.01 3.31
CA ASN A 303 3.44 3.43 4.49
C ASN A 303 2.90 2.02 4.21
N VAL A 304 3.54 1.02 4.82
CA VAL A 304 3.20 -0.42 4.67
C VAL A 304 1.80 -0.76 5.20
N THR A 305 1.21 0.10 6.04
CA THR A 305 -0.15 -0.09 6.59
C THR A 305 -1.20 -0.31 5.49
N ALA A 306 -1.05 0.32 4.33
CA ALA A 306 -1.95 0.12 3.19
C ALA A 306 -1.93 -1.34 2.67
N LEU A 307 -0.74 -1.96 2.57
CA LEU A 307 -0.59 -3.35 2.13
C LEU A 307 -1.12 -4.33 3.18
N ILE A 308 -0.87 -4.07 4.47
CA ILE A 308 -1.40 -4.88 5.58
C ILE A 308 -2.93 -4.87 5.56
N LEU A 309 -3.53 -3.69 5.37
CA LEU A 309 -4.98 -3.56 5.33
C LEU A 309 -5.59 -4.23 4.10
N ALA A 310 -4.94 -4.15 2.93
CA ALA A 310 -5.35 -4.88 1.75
C ALA A 310 -5.27 -6.41 1.94
N ALA A 311 -4.20 -6.92 2.56
CA ALA A 311 -4.07 -8.34 2.91
C ALA A 311 -5.19 -8.81 3.85
N LEU A 312 -5.55 -7.98 4.85
CA LEU A 312 -6.68 -8.26 5.75
C LEU A 312 -8.02 -8.30 4.99
N ILE A 313 -8.24 -7.38 4.05
CA ILE A 313 -9.46 -7.38 3.22
C ILE A 313 -9.53 -8.63 2.34
N TYR A 314 -8.44 -9.03 1.67
CA TYR A 314 -8.40 -10.29 0.92
C TYR A 314 -8.70 -11.49 1.82
N LEU A 315 -8.12 -11.54 3.02
CA LEU A 315 -8.36 -12.62 3.98
C LEU A 315 -9.82 -12.68 4.41
N VAL A 316 -10.46 -11.53 4.67
CA VAL A 316 -11.89 -11.44 4.99
C VAL A 316 -12.73 -11.97 3.83
N PHE A 317 -12.44 -11.57 2.58
CA PHE A 317 -13.15 -12.09 1.41
C PHE A 317 -12.97 -13.59 1.25
N THR A 318 -11.73 -14.09 1.28
CA THR A 318 -11.46 -15.53 1.19
C THR A 318 -12.21 -16.29 2.28
N THR A 319 -12.11 -15.86 3.54
CA THR A 319 -12.79 -16.51 4.67
C THR A 319 -14.31 -16.52 4.49
N PHE A 320 -14.89 -15.38 4.12
CA PHE A 320 -16.32 -15.25 3.87
C PHE A 320 -16.82 -16.21 2.79
N PHE A 321 -16.13 -16.26 1.65
CA PHE A 321 -16.52 -17.16 0.56
C PHE A 321 -16.23 -18.63 0.87
N THR A 322 -15.14 -18.95 1.58
CA THR A 322 -14.87 -20.31 2.08
C THR A 322 -16.04 -20.82 2.93
N PHE A 323 -16.51 -20.05 3.92
CA PHE A 323 -17.66 -20.45 4.73
C PHE A 323 -18.94 -20.63 3.91
N ILE A 324 -19.16 -19.79 2.88
CA ILE A 324 -20.30 -19.95 1.98
C ILE A 324 -20.20 -21.26 1.20
N PHE A 325 -19.05 -21.54 0.59
CA PHE A 325 -18.85 -22.75 -0.22
C PHE A 325 -18.88 -24.02 0.63
N GLU A 326 -18.30 -24.02 1.82
CA GLU A 326 -18.40 -25.14 2.78
C GLU A 326 -19.86 -25.44 3.15
N LYS A 327 -20.67 -24.39 3.38
CA LYS A 327 -22.10 -24.56 3.69
C LYS A 327 -22.89 -25.10 2.49
N ILE A 328 -22.56 -24.66 1.27
CA ILE A 328 -23.17 -25.18 0.04
C ILE A 328 -22.74 -26.64 -0.19
N GLU A 329 -21.46 -26.94 -0.01
CA GLU A 329 -20.89 -28.28 -0.12
C GLU A 329 -21.54 -29.25 0.87
N HIS A 330 -21.63 -28.87 2.14
CA HIS A 330 -22.31 -29.68 3.16
C HIS A 330 -23.76 -29.97 2.77
N ARG A 331 -24.49 -29.01 2.18
CA ARG A 331 -25.87 -29.23 1.70
C ARG A 331 -25.93 -30.15 0.48
N ALA A 332 -24.95 -30.07 -0.43
CA ALA A 332 -24.87 -30.93 -1.60
C ALA A 332 -24.43 -32.36 -1.24
N GLY A 333 -23.61 -32.50 -0.21
CA GLY A 333 -22.98 -33.73 0.28
C GLY A 333 -23.78 -34.54 1.30
N ILE A 334 -24.97 -34.10 1.73
CA ILE A 334 -25.83 -34.76 2.76
C ILE A 334 -26.08 -36.26 2.50
N TYR A 335 -25.83 -36.79 1.30
CA TYR A 335 -26.08 -38.19 0.93
C TYR A 335 -24.83 -39.04 0.65
N GLU A 336 -23.62 -38.50 0.77
CA GLU A 336 -22.36 -39.25 0.72
C GLU A 336 -21.61 -39.03 2.04
N ILE A 337 -22.14 -39.59 3.13
CA ILE A 337 -21.32 -39.78 4.34
C ILE A 337 -20.28 -40.84 3.95
N ARG A 338 -19.03 -40.40 3.77
CA ARG A 338 -17.86 -41.26 3.61
C ARG A 338 -17.48 -41.89 4.94
#